data_AF-X1M0V9-F1
#
_entry.id   AF-X1M0V9-F1
#
_cell.length_a   1.000
_cell.length_b   1.000
_cell.length_c   1.000
_cell.angle_alpha   90.00
_cell.angle_beta   90.00
_cell.angle_gamma   90.00
#
_symmetry.space_group_name_H-M   'P 1'
#
loop_
_entity.id
_entity.type
_entity.pdbx_description
1 polymer ?
#
loop_
_entity_poly.entity_id
_entity_poly.type
_entity_poly.pdbx_seq_one_letter_code
_entity_poly.pdbx_strand_id
1 'polypeptide(L)'
;MKGNFIPYILLVFIVILTNCWDRKKETANPDLNQFIDENMQFAQQKVTYFLENLDVNQYPGSMDNDGNLVTLKPDNWQSGYLAGILWYLYEYTGKEKWKIFAQQWTAGLELQKFNTQTHHLGFMLY
;
A
#
# COMPACT_ATOMS: atom_id res chain seq x y z
N MET A 1 -10.99 59.22 -7.54
CA MET A 1 -10.79 58.44 -6.30
C MET A 1 -9.87 57.27 -6.61
N LYS A 2 -8.56 57.41 -6.38
CA LYS A 2 -7.60 56.30 -6.51
C LYS A 2 -7.28 55.85 -5.09
N GLY A 3 -7.98 54.82 -4.60
CA GLY A 3 -7.75 54.25 -3.28
C GLY A 3 -6.35 53.65 -3.23
N ASN A 4 -5.55 54.05 -2.25
CA ASN A 4 -4.18 53.60 -2.08
C ASN A 4 -4.21 52.21 -1.40
N PHE A 5 -4.42 51.16 -2.19
CA PHE A 5 -4.58 49.76 -1.71
C PHE A 5 -3.25 49.04 -1.43
N ILE A 6 -2.11 49.68 -1.75
CA ILE A 6 -0.74 49.17 -1.55
C ILE A 6 -0.46 48.67 -0.10
N PRO A 7 -0.85 49.37 0.98
CA PRO A 7 -0.56 48.89 2.34
C PRO A 7 -1.33 47.60 2.68
N TYR A 8 -2.53 47.39 2.12
CA TYR A 8 -3.31 46.18 2.35
C TYR A 8 -2.75 44.97 1.58
N ILE A 9 -2.22 45.19 0.37
CA ILE A 9 -1.55 44.15 -0.42
C ILE A 9 -0.27 43.68 0.28
N LEU A 10 0.52 44.61 0.84
CA LEU A 10 1.74 44.29 1.59
C LEU A 10 1.43 43.51 2.89
N LEU A 11 0.34 43.87 3.58
CA LEU A 11 -0.06 43.20 4.83
C LEU A 11 -0.54 41.76 4.58
N VAL A 12 -1.26 41.50 3.48
CA VAL A 12 -1.64 40.14 3.06
C VAL A 12 -0.41 39.31 2.67
N PHE A 13 0.56 39.91 1.97
CA PHE A 13 1.80 39.20 1.59
C PHE A 13 2.64 38.78 2.81
N ILE A 14 2.71 39.62 3.85
CA ILE A 14 3.42 39.30 5.09
C ILE A 14 2.74 38.14 5.83
N VAL A 15 1.40 38.12 5.90
CA VAL A 15 0.64 37.03 6.55
C VAL A 15 0.82 35.70 5.81
N ILE A 16 0.93 35.71 4.47
CA ILE A 16 1.18 34.49 3.68
C ILE A 16 2.61 33.97 3.92
N LEU A 17 3.60 34.86 4.08
CA LEU A 17 5.00 34.48 4.30
C LEU A 17 5.28 34.01 5.74
N THR A 18 4.50 34.42 6.74
CA THR A 18 4.64 33.94 8.14
C THR A 18 4.01 32.57 8.39
N ASN A 19 3.22 32.02 7.45
CA ASN A 19 2.67 30.66 7.55
C ASN A 19 3.70 29.55 7.22
N CYS A 20 4.97 29.89 7.00
CA CYS A 20 6.07 28.96 6.83
C CYS A 20 7.19 29.25 7.83
N TRP A 21 6.96 29.01 9.13
CA TRP A 21 8.11 28.91 10.04
C TRP A 21 7.98 27.88 11.17
N ASP A 22 6.79 27.52 11.65
CA ASP A 22 6.69 26.46 12.67
C ASP A 22 6.21 25.13 12.07
N ARG A 23 7.05 24.51 11.25
CA ARG A 23 6.98 23.06 11.06
C ARG A 23 7.77 22.44 12.20
N LYS A 24 7.12 22.19 13.33
CA LYS A 24 7.67 21.30 14.37
C LYS A 24 8.05 20.00 13.64
N LYS A 25 9.34 19.72 13.54
CA LYS A 25 9.81 18.41 13.09
C LYS A 25 9.32 17.46 14.18
N GLU A 26 8.26 16.72 13.90
CA GLU A 26 7.75 15.69 14.79
C GLU A 26 8.90 14.69 14.95
N THR A 27 9.62 14.79 16.07
CA THR A 27 10.68 13.85 16.41
C THR A 27 9.99 12.51 16.58
N ALA A 28 10.46 11.49 15.86
CA ALA A 28 9.82 10.19 15.84
C ALA A 28 9.54 9.70 17.27
N ASN A 29 8.27 9.40 17.56
CA ASN A 29 7.86 8.85 18.85
C ASN A 29 8.42 7.41 18.92
N PRO A 30 9.38 7.10 19.82
CA PRO A 30 10.03 5.80 19.85
C PRO A 30 9.04 4.65 20.09
N ASP A 31 7.95 4.90 20.82
CA ASP A 31 6.85 3.95 21.04
C ASP A 31 6.11 3.62 19.73
N LEU A 32 5.85 4.64 18.91
CA LEU A 32 5.20 4.47 17.61
C LEU A 32 6.11 3.72 16.62
N ASN A 33 7.41 4.05 16.58
CA ASN A 33 8.35 3.35 15.70
C ASN A 33 8.46 1.87 16.06
N GLN A 34 8.55 1.56 17.36
CA GLN A 34 8.57 0.19 17.83
C GLN A 34 7.28 -0.55 17.43
N PHE A 35 6.11 0.07 17.64
CA PHE A 35 4.84 -0.50 17.24
C PHE A 35 4.79 -0.79 15.72
N ILE A 36 5.27 0.14 14.89
CA ILE A 36 5.35 -0.05 13.44
C ILE A 36 6.26 -1.24 13.11
N ASP A 37 7.46 -1.28 13.69
CA ASP A 37 8.43 -2.33 13.41
C ASP A 37 7.89 -3.72 13.79
N GLU A 38 7.25 -3.86 14.96
CA GLU A 38 6.64 -5.12 15.41
C GLU A 38 5.53 -5.58 14.46
N ASN A 39 4.63 -4.68 14.07
CA ASN A 39 3.54 -5.02 13.15
C ASN A 39 4.05 -5.35 11.73
N MET A 40 5.09 -4.65 11.27
CA MET A 40 5.69 -4.93 9.97
C MET A 40 6.48 -6.24 9.95
N GLN A 41 7.10 -6.62 11.07
CA GLN A 41 7.70 -7.95 11.22
C GLN A 41 6.62 -9.04 11.21
N PHE A 42 5.53 -8.84 11.95
CA PHE A 42 4.40 -9.76 11.97
C PHE A 42 3.77 -9.92 10.58
N ALA A 43 3.53 -8.83 9.86
CA ALA A 43 2.99 -8.87 8.49
C ALA A 43 3.91 -9.66 7.55
N GLN A 44 5.23 -9.43 7.60
CA GLN A 44 6.20 -10.19 6.81
C GLN A 44 6.15 -11.69 7.12
N GLN A 45 5.98 -12.09 8.38
CA GLN A 45 5.84 -13.51 8.74
C GLN A 45 4.57 -14.12 8.15
N LYS A 46 3.43 -13.42 8.23
CA LYS A 46 2.17 -13.91 7.66
C LYS A 46 2.21 -14.02 6.14
N VAL A 47 2.82 -13.05 5.46
CA VAL A 47 3.00 -13.11 4.00
C VAL A 47 3.97 -14.23 3.63
N THR A 48 5.04 -14.45 4.40
CA THR A 48 5.96 -15.58 4.18
C THR A 48 5.24 -16.92 4.27
N TYR A 49 4.35 -17.09 5.27
CA TYR A 49 3.51 -18.28 5.37
C TYR A 49 2.70 -18.53 4.09
N PHE A 50 2.08 -17.50 3.49
CA PHE A 50 1.39 -17.66 2.21
C PHE A 50 2.33 -18.10 1.09
N LEU A 51 3.51 -17.49 0.97
CA LEU A 51 4.48 -17.82 -0.07
C LEU A 51 5.03 -19.25 0.04
N GLU A 52 5.09 -19.81 1.25
CA GLU A 52 5.56 -21.18 1.51
C GLU A 52 4.46 -22.24 1.32
N ASN A 53 3.18 -21.84 1.38
CA ASN A 53 2.05 -22.77 1.40
C ASN A 53 1.09 -22.63 0.21
N LEU A 54 1.32 -21.66 -0.69
CA LEU A 54 0.52 -21.42 -1.87
C LEU A 54 1.35 -21.56 -3.14
N ASP A 55 0.73 -22.12 -4.18
CA ASP A 55 1.30 -22.07 -5.53
C ASP A 55 1.19 -20.66 -6.12
N VAL A 56 2.04 -20.33 -7.10
CA VAL A 56 2.17 -18.99 -7.73
C VAL A 56 0.91 -18.48 -8.46
N ASN A 57 -0.16 -19.28 -8.56
CA ASN A 57 -1.47 -18.90 -9.11
C ASN A 57 -2.62 -19.13 -8.11
N GLN A 58 -2.29 -19.29 -6.83
CA GLN A 58 -3.24 -19.36 -5.73
C GLN A 58 -3.13 -18.10 -4.86
N TYR A 59 -4.28 -17.55 -4.51
CA TYR A 59 -4.37 -16.30 -3.77
C TYR A 59 -5.12 -16.53 -2.46
N PRO A 60 -4.67 -15.95 -1.33
CA PRO A 60 -5.36 -16.11 -0.05
C PRO A 60 -6.70 -15.40 -0.10
N GLY A 61 -7.77 -16.10 0.29
CA GLY A 61 -9.11 -15.56 0.44
C GLY A 61 -9.49 -15.39 1.90
N SER A 62 -10.40 -16.24 2.38
CA SER A 62 -10.89 -16.26 3.75
C SER A 62 -10.40 -17.49 4.52
N MET A 63 -10.80 -17.59 5.78
CA MET A 63 -10.71 -18.83 6.54
C MET A 63 -12.08 -19.52 6.53
N ASP A 64 -12.11 -20.84 6.49
CA ASP A 64 -13.34 -21.60 6.72
C ASP A 64 -13.64 -21.75 8.23
N ASN A 65 -14.75 -22.42 8.55
CA ASN A 65 -15.17 -22.62 9.95
C ASN A 65 -14.22 -23.52 10.75
N ASP A 66 -13.40 -24.33 10.06
CA ASP A 66 -12.45 -25.25 10.67
C ASP A 66 -11.05 -24.60 10.81
N GLY A 67 -10.91 -23.35 10.37
CA GLY A 67 -9.66 -22.60 10.43
C GLY A 67 -8.67 -22.97 9.33
N ASN A 68 -9.14 -23.52 8.21
CA ASN A 68 -8.31 -23.72 7.02
C ASN A 68 -8.37 -22.50 6.10
N LEU A 69 -7.26 -22.24 5.40
CA LEU A 69 -7.18 -21.19 4.40
C LEU A 69 -7.96 -21.59 3.14
N VAL A 70 -8.97 -20.79 2.80
CA VAL A 70 -9.65 -20.87 1.51
C VAL A 70 -8.84 -20.09 0.48
N THR A 71 -8.43 -20.78 -0.59
CA THR A 71 -7.66 -20.19 -1.68
C THR A 71 -8.54 -19.80 -2.86
N LEU A 72 -8.09 -18.79 -3.59
CA LEU A 72 -8.77 -18.19 -4.73
C LEU A 72 -7.95 -18.39 -6.00
N LYS A 73 -8.65 -18.42 -7.12
CA LYS A 73 -8.08 -18.45 -8.47
C LYS A 73 -7.78 -17.03 -8.96
N PRO A 74 -6.95 -16.88 -10.02
CA PRO A 74 -6.62 -15.58 -10.59
C PRO A 74 -7.82 -14.75 -11.05
N ASP A 75 -8.96 -15.36 -11.40
CA ASP A 75 -10.16 -14.68 -11.89
C ASP A 75 -11.05 -14.10 -10.76
N ASN A 76 -10.70 -14.37 -9.51
CA ASN A 76 -11.39 -13.77 -8.37
C ASN A 76 -10.98 -12.30 -8.19
N TRP A 77 -11.93 -11.43 -7.85
CA TRP A 77 -11.67 -10.00 -7.65
C TRP A 77 -10.66 -9.67 -6.55
N GLN A 78 -10.45 -10.58 -5.59
CA GLN A 78 -9.50 -10.42 -4.48
C GLN A 78 -8.07 -10.87 -4.83
N SER A 79 -7.86 -11.44 -6.01
CA SER A 79 -6.58 -12.05 -6.38
C SER A 79 -5.41 -11.06 -6.44
N GLY A 80 -5.66 -9.77 -6.69
CA GLY A 80 -4.60 -8.75 -6.72
C GLY A 80 -4.01 -8.38 -5.36
N TYR A 81 -4.68 -8.67 -4.24
CA TYR A 81 -4.25 -8.19 -2.93
C TYR A 81 -2.89 -8.74 -2.49
N LEU A 82 -2.62 -10.04 -2.67
CA LEU A 82 -1.33 -10.60 -2.29
C LEU A 82 -0.19 -10.02 -3.13
N ALA A 83 -0.39 -9.86 -4.44
CA ALA A 83 0.59 -9.22 -5.31
C ALA A 83 0.88 -7.77 -4.88
N GLY A 84 -0.16 -6.99 -4.56
CA GLY A 84 -0.02 -5.62 -4.06
C GLY A 84 0.71 -5.54 -2.71
N ILE A 85 0.38 -6.43 -1.77
CA ILE A 85 1.07 -6.51 -0.47
C ILE A 85 2.57 -6.79 -0.65
N LEU A 86 2.95 -7.66 -1.58
CA LEU A 86 4.36 -7.96 -1.85
C LEU A 86 5.10 -6.74 -2.41
N TRP A 87 4.45 -5.93 -3.26
CA TRP A 87 5.00 -4.65 -3.71
C TRP A 87 5.16 -3.67 -2.54
N TYR A 88 4.16 -3.54 -1.66
CA TYR A 88 4.29 -2.69 -0.47
C TYR A 88 5.40 -3.16 0.49
N LEU A 89 5.59 -4.47 0.65
CA LEU A 89 6.71 -4.99 1.44
C LEU A 89 8.06 -4.70 0.79
N TYR A 90 8.14 -4.71 -0.54
CA TYR A 90 9.35 -4.27 -1.24
C TYR A 90 9.62 -2.78 -1.02
N GLU A 91 8.61 -1.92 -1.21
CA GLU A 91 8.73 -0.48 -1.00
C GLU A 91 9.14 -0.15 0.44
N TYR A 92 8.54 -0.81 1.42
CA TYR A 92 8.82 -0.57 2.83
C TYR A 92 10.21 -1.07 3.25
N THR A 93 10.62 -2.27 2.83
CA THR A 93 11.85 -2.90 3.32
C THR A 93 13.07 -2.73 2.41
N GLY A 94 12.86 -2.41 1.12
CA GLY A 94 13.89 -2.42 0.08
C GLY A 94 14.48 -3.80 -0.25
N LYS A 95 13.94 -4.90 0.31
CA LYS A 95 14.52 -6.24 0.13
C LYS A 95 14.09 -6.88 -1.18
N GLU A 96 15.07 -7.27 -2.01
CA GLU A 96 14.83 -7.83 -3.35
C GLU A 96 13.95 -9.08 -3.34
N LYS A 97 13.97 -9.88 -2.26
CA LYS A 97 13.11 -11.07 -2.15
C LYS A 97 11.63 -10.74 -2.37
N TRP A 98 11.15 -9.61 -1.84
CA TRP A 98 9.74 -9.23 -1.95
C TRP A 98 9.39 -8.81 -3.36
N LYS A 99 10.30 -8.12 -4.04
CA LYS A 99 10.15 -7.75 -5.45
C LYS A 99 10.07 -8.98 -6.35
N ILE A 100 10.91 -9.99 -6.11
CA ILE A 100 10.87 -11.25 -6.89
C ILE A 100 9.50 -11.92 -6.73
N PHE A 101 9.01 -12.08 -5.50
CA PHE A 101 7.69 -12.66 -5.26
C PHE A 101 6.55 -11.77 -5.81
N ALA A 102 6.66 -10.45 -5.67
CA ALA A 102 5.69 -9.50 -6.23
C ALA A 102 5.57 -9.67 -7.75
N GLN A 103 6.70 -9.76 -8.46
CA GLN A 103 6.72 -10.01 -9.90
C GLN A 103 6.07 -11.35 -10.26
N GLN A 104 6.37 -12.41 -9.51
CA GLN A 104 5.80 -13.75 -9.75
C GLN A 104 4.27 -13.78 -9.57
N TRP A 105 3.75 -13.29 -8.44
CA TRP A 105 2.31 -13.28 -8.17
C TRP A 105 1.56 -12.28 -9.06
N THR A 106 2.20 -11.18 -9.47
CA THR A 106 1.65 -10.26 -10.48
C THR A 106 1.55 -10.95 -11.85
N ALA A 107 2.58 -11.70 -12.26
CA ALA A 107 2.56 -12.43 -13.53
C ALA A 107 1.47 -13.51 -13.58
N GLY A 108 1.09 -14.11 -12.45
CA GLY A 108 -0.05 -15.03 -12.36
C GLY A 108 -1.40 -14.40 -12.71
N LEU A 109 -1.50 -13.07 -12.62
CA LEU A 109 -2.71 -12.30 -12.93
C LEU A 109 -2.73 -11.79 -14.38
N GLU A 110 -1.69 -12.04 -15.16
CA GLU A 110 -1.50 -11.47 -16.51
C GLU A 110 -2.71 -11.72 -17.44
N LEU A 111 -3.35 -12.89 -17.35
CA LEU A 111 -4.52 -13.21 -18.17
C LEU A 111 -5.76 -12.37 -17.82
N GLN A 112 -5.82 -11.81 -16.61
CA GLN A 112 -6.95 -11.02 -16.15
C GLN A 112 -7.05 -9.67 -16.85
N LYS A 113 -5.98 -9.19 -17.51
CA LYS A 113 -6.02 -7.91 -18.23
C LYS A 113 -7.02 -7.90 -19.39
N PHE A 114 -7.43 -9.08 -19.84
CA PHE A 114 -8.46 -9.28 -20.87
C PHE A 114 -9.84 -9.59 -20.29
N ASN A 115 -9.99 -9.64 -18.96
CA ASN A 115 -11.26 -9.96 -18.31
C ASN A 115 -12.20 -8.75 -18.38
N THR A 116 -13.17 -8.81 -19.29
CA THR A 116 -14.20 -7.77 -19.47
C THR A 116 -15.50 -8.09 -18.74
N GLN A 117 -15.53 -9.13 -17.90
CA GLN A 117 -16.74 -9.64 -17.25
C GLN A 117 -16.91 -9.14 -15.81
N THR A 118 -15.96 -8.33 -15.30
CA THR A 118 -15.97 -7.81 -13.93
C THR A 118 -15.73 -6.31 -13.88
N HIS A 119 -16.38 -5.63 -12.94
CA HIS A 119 -16.11 -4.23 -12.62
C HIS A 119 -14.96 -4.08 -11.60
N HIS A 120 -14.48 -5.19 -11.05
CA HIS A 120 -13.41 -5.21 -10.05
C HIS A 120 -12.02 -5.42 -10.64
N LEU A 121 -11.86 -5.27 -11.97
CA LEU A 121 -10.57 -5.47 -12.63
C LEU A 121 -9.47 -4.58 -12.04
N GLY A 122 -9.85 -3.40 -11.52
CA GLY A 122 -8.99 -2.54 -10.71
C GLY A 122 -8.28 -3.32 -9.61
N PHE A 123 -9.03 -3.93 -8.68
CA PHE A 123 -8.45 -4.67 -7.55
C PHE A 123 -7.57 -5.87 -7.93
N MET A 124 -7.67 -6.36 -9.16
CA MET A 124 -6.89 -7.49 -9.64
C MET A 124 -5.54 -7.05 -10.21
N LEU A 125 -5.44 -5.86 -10.83
CA LEU A 125 -4.25 -5.46 -11.59
C LEU A 125 -3.69 -4.06 -11.27
N TYR A 126 -4.47 -3.20 -10.61
CA TYR A 126 -4.19 -1.77 -10.42
C TYR A 126 -4.33 -1.37 -8.94
#